data_AF-A0A920DKU5-F1
#
_entry.id   AF-A0A920DKU5-F1
#
_cell.length_a   1.000
_cell.length_b   1.000
_cell.length_c   1.000
_cell.angle_alpha   90.00
_cell.angle_beta   90.00
_cell.angle_gamma   90.00
#
_symmetry.space_group_name_H-M   'P 1'
#
loop_
_entity.id
_entity.type
_entity.pdbx_description
1 polymer ?
#
loop_
_entity_poly.entity_id
_entity_poly.type
_entity_poly.pdbx_seq_one_letter_code
_entity_poly.pdbx_strand_id
1 'polypeptide(L)'
;MEKLKTNKRKIHRKITAISAIPLLITILSGTIYSILQPLGVDAFWLIKLHTGNFGIFNMQPFYSIFLGIASIISIISGMRLLQKNA
;
A
#
# COMPACT_ATOMS: atom_id res chain seq x y z
N MET A 1 22.11 1.28 30.24
CA MET A 1 21.12 1.48 29.15
C MET A 1 21.02 0.19 28.36
N GLU A 2 19.97 -0.60 28.63
CA GLU A 2 19.75 -1.88 27.97
C GLU A 2 19.47 -1.64 26.47
N LYS A 3 20.33 -2.15 25.58
CA LYS A 3 20.11 -2.04 24.13
C LYS A 3 18.88 -2.89 23.79
N LEU A 4 17.72 -2.26 23.64
CA LEU A 4 16.52 -2.88 23.06
C LEU A 4 16.93 -3.58 21.76
N LYS A 5 16.98 -4.92 21.77
CA LYS A 5 17.24 -5.73 20.58
C LYS A 5 16.04 -5.60 19.66
N THR A 6 16.10 -4.64 18.76
CA THR A 6 15.07 -4.40 17.74
C THR A 6 14.97 -5.60 16.80
N ASN A 7 13.86 -6.33 16.89
CA ASN A 7 13.59 -7.46 15.99
C ASN A 7 13.13 -6.96 14.61
N LYS A 8 14.09 -6.83 13.69
CA LYS A 8 13.87 -6.35 12.31
C LYS A 8 12.78 -7.13 11.56
N ARG A 9 12.66 -8.45 11.77
CA ARG A 9 11.61 -9.28 11.14
C ARG A 9 10.22 -8.92 11.66
N LYS A 10 10.08 -8.74 12.98
CA LYS A 10 8.79 -8.35 13.61
C LYS A 10 8.34 -6.96 13.15
N ILE A 11 9.29 -6.03 12.98
CA ILE A 11 9.01 -4.67 12.49
C ILE A 11 8.59 -4.70 11.02
N HIS A 12 9.38 -5.34 10.15
CA HIS A 12 9.03 -5.48 8.73
C HIS A 12 7.62 -6.05 8.55
N ARG A 13 7.30 -7.15 9.26
CA ARG A 13 5.97 -7.78 9.17
C ARG A 13 4.84 -6.82 9.55
N LYS A 14 5.02 -6.01 10.61
CA LYS A 14 4.00 -5.04 11.02
C LYS A 14 3.83 -3.92 9.99
N ILE A 15 4.94 -3.31 9.55
CA ILE A 15 4.91 -2.21 8.58
C ILE A 15 4.28 -2.70 7.28
N THR A 16 4.76 -3.81 6.73
CA THR A 16 4.26 -4.35 5.47
C THR A 16 2.80 -4.77 5.55
N ALA A 17 2.35 -5.36 6.67
CA ALA A 17 0.93 -5.70 6.83
C ALA A 17 0.03 -4.46 6.83
N ILE A 18 0.44 -3.38 7.50
CA ILE A 18 -0.31 -2.11 7.51
C ILE A 18 -0.31 -1.49 6.11
N SER A 19 0.85 -1.44 5.44
CA SER A 19 1.00 -0.91 4.09
C SER A 19 0.23 -1.72 3.04
N ALA A 20 0.07 -3.03 3.25
CA ALA A 20 -0.60 -3.92 2.31
C ALA A 20 -2.09 -3.60 2.18
N ILE A 21 -2.75 -3.10 3.23
CA ILE A 21 -4.18 -2.78 3.19
C ILE A 21 -4.51 -1.72 2.12
N PRO A 22 -3.94 -0.50 2.17
CA PRO A 22 -4.21 0.50 1.14
C PRO A 22 -3.66 0.08 -0.23
N LEU A 23 -2.57 -0.70 -0.28
CA LEU A 23 -2.06 -1.24 -1.54
C LEU A 23 -3.06 -2.18 -2.22
N LEU A 24 -3.65 -3.11 -1.46
CA LEU A 24 -4.67 -4.03 -1.97
C LEU A 24 -5.90 -3.26 -2.46
N ILE A 25 -6.36 -2.29 -1.68
CA ILE A 25 -7.48 -1.42 -2.08
C ILE A 25 -7.17 -0.71 -3.41
N THR A 26 -5.96 -0.15 -3.56
CA THR A 26 -5.52 0.55 -4.77
C THR A 26 -5.46 -0.38 -5.97
N ILE A 27 -4.85 -1.56 -5.81
CA ILE A 27 -4.70 -2.55 -6.88
C ILE A 27 -6.08 -3.05 -7.32
N LEU A 28 -6.92 -3.49 -6.38
CA LEU A 28 -8.24 -4.02 -6.71
C LEU A 28 -9.11 -2.98 -7.41
N SER A 29 -9.15 -1.78 -6.88
CA SER A 29 -9.98 -0.71 -7.48
C SER A 29 -9.48 -0.28 -8.85
N GLY A 30 -8.16 -0.17 -9.05
CA GLY A 30 -7.58 0.14 -10.34
C GLY A 30 -7.83 -0.98 -11.36
N THR A 31 -7.57 -2.24 -10.99
CA THR A 31 -7.79 -3.40 -11.87
C THR A 31 -9.26 -3.55 -12.26
N ILE A 32 -10.18 -3.46 -11.30
CA ILE A 32 -11.62 -3.57 -11.59
C ILE A 32 -12.05 -2.39 -12.48
N TYR A 33 -11.60 -1.16 -12.18
CA TYR A 33 -11.92 0.00 -13.00
C TYR A 33 -11.45 -0.17 -14.46
N SER A 34 -10.20 -0.64 -14.66
CA SER A 34 -9.65 -0.90 -15.99
C SER A 34 -10.39 -1.99 -16.77
N ILE A 35 -11.02 -2.95 -16.10
CA ILE A 35 -11.85 -3.99 -16.74
C ILE A 35 -13.23 -3.43 -17.10
N LEU A 36 -13.83 -2.62 -16.22
CA LEU A 36 -15.18 -2.08 -16.40
C LEU A 36 -15.24 -0.96 -17.45
N GLN A 37 -14.19 -0.13 -17.53
CA GLN A 37 -14.19 1.04 -18.41
C GLN A 37 -14.37 0.67 -19.91
N PRO A 38 -13.68 -0.33 -20.49
CA PRO A 38 -13.90 -0.76 -21.87
C PRO A 38 -15.30 -1.34 -22.13
N LEU A 39 -16.01 -1.80 -21.09
CA LEU A 39 -17.37 -2.33 -21.18
C LEU A 39 -18.44 -1.23 -21.15
N GLY A 40 -18.04 0.04 -21.09
CA GLY A 40 -18.96 1.18 -20.99
C GLY A 40 -19.58 1.35 -19.61
N VAL A 41 -18.99 0.74 -18.57
CA VAL A 41 -19.48 0.88 -17.18
C VAL A 41 -18.75 2.02 -16.49
N ASP A 42 -19.50 3.09 -16.19
CA ASP A 42 -18.99 4.28 -15.50
C ASP A 42 -18.82 4.06 -13.99
N ALA A 43 -17.74 3.40 -13.61
CA ALA A 43 -17.41 3.12 -12.22
C ALA A 43 -16.55 4.24 -11.57
N PHE A 44 -17.01 5.49 -11.62
CA PHE A 44 -16.26 6.64 -11.10
C PHE A 44 -15.93 6.56 -9.59
N TRP A 45 -16.74 5.81 -8.83
CA TRP A 45 -16.46 5.56 -7.42
C TRP A 45 -15.22 4.69 -7.20
N LEU A 46 -14.89 3.77 -8.13
CA LEU A 46 -13.68 2.96 -8.06
C LEU A 46 -12.43 3.83 -8.21
N ILE A 47 -12.42 4.76 -9.16
CA ILE A 47 -11.24 5.64 -9.36
C ILE A 47 -11.08 6.67 -8.23
N LYS A 48 -12.19 7.11 -7.61
CA LYS A 48 -12.16 7.89 -6.36
C LYS A 48 -11.50 7.09 -5.23
N LEU A 49 -11.94 5.87 -5.01
CA LEU A 49 -11.37 5.00 -3.98
C LEU A 49 -9.90 4.65 -4.28
N HIS A 50 -9.54 4.40 -5.54
CA HIS A 50 -8.16 4.17 -6.01
C HIS A 50 -7.23 5.34 -5.68
N THR A 51 -7.73 6.56 -5.77
CA THR A 51 -6.96 7.78 -5.49
C THR A 51 -6.97 8.18 -4.01
N GLY A 52 -7.58 7.39 -3.13
CA GLY A 52 -7.64 7.67 -1.69
C GLY A 52 -8.76 8.60 -1.27
N ASN A 53 -9.77 8.80 -2.12
CA ASN A 53 -11.01 9.47 -1.76
C ASN A 53 -12.01 8.43 -1.23
N PHE A 54 -12.14 8.36 0.10
CA PHE A 54 -13.02 7.43 0.80
C PHE A 54 -14.37 8.06 1.18
N GLY A 55 -14.86 8.98 0.34
CA GLY A 55 -16.12 9.71 0.58
C GLY A 55 -15.92 10.88 1.54
N ILE A 56 -16.23 10.67 2.82
CA ILE A 56 -16.12 11.73 3.86
C ILE A 56 -14.66 12.04 4.19
N PHE A 57 -13.78 11.03 4.06
CA PHE A 57 -12.35 11.17 4.29
C PHE A 57 -11.61 11.29 2.96
N ASN A 58 -11.10 12.48 2.67
CA ASN A 58 -10.33 12.73 1.46
C ASN A 58 -8.82 12.69 1.75
N MET A 59 -8.18 11.56 1.45
CA MET A 59 -6.72 11.41 1.56
C MET A 59 -6.00 11.68 0.23
N GLN A 60 -6.74 12.03 -0.82
CA GLN A 60 -6.23 12.14 -2.19
C GLN A 60 -4.94 12.97 -2.37
N PRO A 61 -4.72 14.09 -1.65
CA PRO A 61 -3.47 14.86 -1.79
C PRO A 61 -2.20 14.10 -1.35
N PHE A 62 -2.34 13.16 -0.42
CA PHE A 62 -1.19 12.48 0.20
C PHE A 62 -1.20 10.96 -0.02
N TYR A 63 -2.31 10.40 -0.50
CA TYR A 63 -2.52 8.96 -0.61
C TYR A 63 -1.42 8.28 -1.44
N SER A 64 -1.20 8.75 -2.67
CA SER A 64 -0.20 8.17 -3.57
C SER A 64 1.23 8.32 -3.04
N ILE A 65 1.53 9.43 -2.35
CA ILE A 65 2.85 9.67 -1.73
C ILE A 65 3.06 8.66 -0.59
N PHE A 66 2.08 8.53 0.31
CA PHE A 66 2.12 7.56 1.39
C PHE A 66 2.28 6.14 0.86
N LEU A 67 1.49 5.77 -0.16
CA LEU A 67 1.51 4.46 -0.77
C LEU A 67 2.86 4.13 -1.42
N GLY A 68 3.44 5.10 -2.14
CA GLY A 68 4.76 4.97 -2.75
C GLY A 68 5.86 4.78 -1.73
N ILE A 69 5.92 5.63 -0.69
CA ILE A 69 6.91 5.53 0.39
C ILE A 69 6.77 4.20 1.13
N ALA A 70 5.54 3.82 1.49
CA ALA A 70 5.24 2.58 2.18
C ALA A 70 5.68 1.34 1.38
N SER A 71 5.51 1.38 0.06
CA SER A 71 5.95 0.33 -0.86
C SER A 71 7.46 0.22 -0.92
N ILE A 72 8.15 1.35 -1.10
CA ILE A 72 9.62 1.40 -1.17
C ILE A 72 10.23 0.86 0.15
N ILE A 73 9.72 1.33 1.30
CA ILE A 73 10.18 0.85 2.61
C ILE A 73 9.96 -0.65 2.74
N SER A 74 8.80 -1.17 2.34
CA SER A 74 8.47 -2.59 2.41
C SER A 74 9.41 -3.44 1.53
N ILE A 75 9.66 -3.01 0.30
CA ILE A 75 10.57 -3.70 -0.64
C ILE A 75 12.00 -3.71 -0.11
N ILE A 76 12.56 -2.53 0.22
CA ILE A 76 13.95 -2.42 0.70
C ILE A 76 14.15 -3.23 1.98
N SER A 77 13.20 -3.15 2.92
CA SER A 77 13.29 -3.91 4.18
C SER A 77 13.16 -5.42 3.96
N GLY A 78 12.30 -5.86 3.03
CA GLY A 78 12.18 -7.25 2.62
C GLY A 78 13.47 -7.79 1.98
N MET A 79 14.04 -7.05 1.02
CA MET A 79 15.30 -7.41 0.35
C MET A 79 16.45 -7.57 1.35
N ARG A 80 16.59 -6.65 2.31
CA ARG A 80 17.61 -6.74 3.36
C ARG A 80 17.42 -7.95 4.28
N LEU A 81 16.18 -8.37 4.51
CA LEU A 81 15.89 -9.58 5.29
C LEU A 81 16.21 -10.86 4.52
N LEU A 82 16.00 -10.87 3.19
CA LEU A 82 16.38 -11.98 2.32
C LEU A 82 17.91 -12.14 2.27
N GLN A 83 18.64 -11.05 2.01
CA GLN A 83 20.12 -11.06 1.95
C GLN A 83 20.79 -11.50 3.26
N LYS A 84 20.15 -11.26 4.41
CA LYS A 84 20.71 -11.68 5.71
C LYS A 84 20.52 -13.19 5.99
N ASN A 85 19.64 -13.86 5.25
CA ASN A 85 19.35 -15.28 5.42
C ASN A 85 19.90 -16.14 4.26
N ALA A 86 20.54 -15.52 3.27
CA ALA A 86 21.28 -16.17 2.19
C ALA A 86 22.76 -16.23 2.57
#